data_AF-A0A0F7S5U4-F1
#
_entry.id   AF-A0A0F7S5U4-F1
#
_cell.length_a   1.000
_cell.length_b   1.000
_cell.length_c   1.000
_cell.angle_alpha   90.00
_cell.angle_beta   90.00
_cell.angle_gamma   90.00
#
_symmetry.space_group_name_H-M   'P 1'
#
loop_
_entity.id
_entity.type
_entity.pdbx_description
1 polymer ?
#
loop_
_entity_poly.entity_id
_entity_poly.type
_entity_poly.pdbx_seq_one_letter_code
_entity_poly.pdbx_strand_id
1 'polypeptide(L)'
;MSPIPTIPLGGSASHLKVGRVAFGCMGMSWCDPKDQTPDQQAFDAIKTAVDSGSNFLNTGAFYGPQTNPYANLQLLRRFYEAYP
;
A
#
# COMPACT_ATOMS: atom_id res chain seq x y z
N MET A 1 -14.99 -13.83 -6.53
CA MET A 1 -13.62 -13.88 -7.07
C MET A 1 -13.15 -12.46 -7.30
N SER A 2 -11.88 -12.16 -7.02
CA SER A 2 -11.31 -10.84 -7.33
C SER A 2 -11.44 -10.54 -8.83
N PRO A 3 -11.80 -9.29 -9.22
CA PRO A 3 -11.85 -8.89 -10.62
C PRO A 3 -10.47 -8.69 -11.25
N ILE A 4 -9.40 -8.60 -10.45
CA ILE A 4 -8.05 -8.30 -10.92
C ILE A 4 -7.33 -9.59 -11.31
N PRO A 5 -6.90 -9.77 -12.57
CA PRO A 5 -6.12 -10.94 -12.97
C PRO A 5 -4.80 -11.01 -12.20
N THR A 6 -4.31 -12.22 -11.92
CA THR A 6 -3.09 -12.44 -11.15
C THR A 6 -1.92 -12.94 -12.01
N ILE A 7 -0.68 -12.69 -11.59
CA ILE A 7 0.56 -13.27 -12.14
C ILE A 7 1.42 -13.88 -11.03
N PRO A 8 2.31 -14.85 -11.34
CA PRO A 8 3.39 -15.24 -10.42
C PRO A 8 4.29 -14.03 -10.11
N LEU A 9 4.71 -13.86 -8.84
CA LEU A 9 5.64 -12.79 -8.47
C LEU A 9 7.01 -12.94 -9.15
N GLY A 10 7.44 -14.19 -9.40
CA GLY A 10 8.72 -14.53 -10.04
C GLY A 10 9.80 -14.98 -9.07
N GLY A 11 10.95 -15.40 -9.61
CA GLY A 11 12.09 -15.90 -8.82
C GLY A 11 11.75 -17.09 -7.91
N SER A 12 12.38 -17.12 -6.74
CA SER A 12 12.08 -18.11 -5.67
C SER A 12 10.66 -17.95 -5.09
N ALA A 13 10.02 -16.81 -5.31
CA ALA A 13 8.66 -16.49 -4.88
C ALA A 13 7.59 -16.75 -5.96
N SER A 14 7.91 -17.48 -7.03
CA SER A 14 6.99 -17.77 -8.14
C SER A 14 5.73 -18.56 -7.76
N HIS A 15 5.73 -19.20 -6.58
CA HIS A 15 4.56 -19.85 -5.99
C HIS A 15 3.52 -18.84 -5.46
N LEU A 16 3.92 -17.59 -5.18
CA LEU A 16 3.01 -16.52 -4.78
C LEU A 16 2.35 -15.90 -6.02
N LYS A 17 1.04 -15.65 -5.91
CA LYS A 17 0.24 -14.95 -6.92
C LYS A 17 -0.03 -13.53 -6.45
N VAL A 18 0.27 -12.57 -7.30
CA VAL A 18 -0.01 -11.15 -7.07
C VAL A 18 -0.91 -10.60 -8.16
N GLY A 19 -1.70 -9.57 -7.84
CA GLY A 19 -2.50 -8.85 -8.83
C GLY A 19 -1.62 -8.26 -9.94
N ARG A 20 -2.13 -8.22 -11.17
CA ARG A 20 -1.47 -7.52 -12.29
C ARG A 20 -1.48 -6.01 -12.14
N VAL A 21 -2.27 -5.50 -11.21
CA VAL A 21 -2.33 -4.09 -10.82
C VAL A 21 -1.89 -4.00 -9.35
N ALA A 22 -0.84 -3.25 -9.10
CA ALA A 22 -0.38 -2.93 -7.75
C ALA A 22 -1.14 -1.70 -7.20
N PHE A 23 -1.22 -1.57 -5.89
CA PHE A 23 -1.78 -0.40 -5.24
C PHE A 23 -0.66 0.55 -4.79
N GLY A 24 -0.66 1.79 -5.33
CA GLY A 24 0.34 2.80 -5.00
C GLY A 24 -0.04 3.60 -3.76
N CYS A 25 0.83 3.62 -2.75
CA CYS A 25 0.59 4.32 -1.49
C CYS A 25 1.20 5.73 -1.44
N MET A 26 1.88 6.17 -2.51
CA MET A 26 2.65 7.42 -2.56
C MET A 26 1.84 8.65 -2.11
N GLY A 27 0.64 8.83 -2.66
CA GLY A 27 -0.22 9.99 -2.40
C GLY A 27 -0.78 10.06 -0.98
N MET A 28 -0.64 9.00 -0.18
CA MET A 28 -1.14 8.97 1.20
C MET A 28 -0.31 9.82 2.16
N SER A 29 0.97 10.02 1.84
CA SER A 29 1.91 10.77 2.70
C SER A 29 2.89 11.67 1.95
N TRP A 30 3.02 11.57 0.61
CA TRP A 30 3.81 12.53 -0.16
C TRP A 30 2.98 13.76 -0.54
N CYS A 31 2.67 14.58 0.45
CA CYS A 31 1.91 15.83 0.32
C CYS A 31 2.34 16.81 1.43
N ASP A 32 1.75 18.01 1.43
CA ASP A 32 1.83 18.90 2.59
C ASP A 32 1.28 18.15 3.82
N PRO A 33 1.97 18.14 4.98
CA PRO A 33 1.51 17.42 6.16
C PRO A 33 0.07 17.72 6.60
N LYS A 34 -0.46 18.92 6.30
CA LYS A 34 -1.85 19.27 6.62
C LYS A 34 -2.88 18.54 5.75
N ASP A 35 -2.46 18.09 4.56
CA ASP A 35 -3.29 17.42 3.55
C ASP A 35 -3.05 15.90 3.55
N GLN A 36 -2.29 15.39 4.53
CA GLN A 36 -1.99 13.97 4.66
C GLN A 36 -3.27 13.15 4.81
N THR A 37 -3.36 12.03 4.09
CA THR A 37 -4.54 11.16 4.15
C THR A 37 -4.68 10.60 5.57
N PRO A 38 -5.85 10.79 6.24
CA PRO A 38 -6.09 10.23 7.56
C PRO A 38 -6.00 8.69 7.56
N ASP A 39 -5.52 8.12 8.66
CA ASP A 39 -5.28 6.68 8.78
C ASP A 39 -6.49 5.84 8.38
N GLN A 40 -7.69 6.15 8.90
CA GLN A 40 -8.89 5.37 8.57
C GLN A 40 -9.19 5.36 7.07
N GLN A 41 -9.07 6.52 6.40
CA GLN A 41 -9.29 6.62 4.97
C GLN A 41 -8.23 5.87 4.17
N ALA A 42 -6.96 5.98 4.58
CA ALA A 42 -5.87 5.22 3.96
C ALA A 42 -6.05 3.71 4.15
N PHE A 43 -6.45 3.28 5.35
CA PHE A 43 -6.68 1.88 5.68
C PHE A 43 -7.84 1.29 4.89
N ASP A 44 -8.97 2.00 4.83
CA ASP A 44 -10.13 1.57 4.04
C ASP A 44 -9.77 1.44 2.56
N ALA A 45 -8.98 2.37 2.02
CA ALA A 45 -8.51 2.31 0.64
C ALA A 45 -7.55 1.14 0.39
N ILE A 46 -6.54 0.94 1.25
CA ILE A 46 -5.58 -0.18 1.13
C ILE A 46 -6.33 -1.51 1.24
N LYS A 47 -7.19 -1.66 2.25
CA LYS A 47 -7.96 -2.88 2.47
C LYS A 47 -8.86 -3.20 1.28
N THR A 48 -9.60 -2.20 0.79
CA THR A 48 -10.46 -2.37 -0.40
C THR A 48 -9.65 -2.80 -1.62
N ALA A 49 -8.47 -2.21 -1.83
CA ALA A 49 -7.59 -2.58 -2.93
C ALA A 49 -7.09 -4.03 -2.81
N VAL A 50 -6.64 -4.44 -1.62
CA VAL A 50 -6.18 -5.81 -1.34
C VAL A 50 -7.31 -6.82 -1.52
N ASP A 51 -8.49 -6.56 -0.94
CA ASP A 51 -9.68 -7.41 -1.07
C ASP A 51 -10.15 -7.54 -2.53
N SER A 52 -9.92 -6.50 -3.33
CA SER A 52 -10.19 -6.47 -4.78
C SER A 52 -9.08 -7.10 -5.63
N GLY A 53 -7.99 -7.59 -5.01
CA GLY A 53 -6.90 -8.30 -5.68
C GLY A 53 -5.65 -7.48 -6.01
N SER A 54 -5.61 -6.18 -5.70
CA SER A 54 -4.40 -5.36 -5.78
C SER A 54 -3.52 -5.58 -4.54
N ASN A 55 -3.10 -6.83 -4.36
CA ASN A 55 -2.39 -7.30 -3.16
C ASN A 55 -0.87 -7.04 -3.17
N PHE A 56 -0.37 -6.30 -4.15
CA PHE A 56 1.00 -5.81 -4.20
C PHE A 56 1.01 -4.32 -3.89
N LEU A 57 1.47 -3.93 -2.71
CA LEU A 57 1.52 -2.53 -2.28
C LEU A 57 2.85 -1.90 -2.70
N ASN A 58 2.79 -0.77 -3.42
CA ASN A 58 3.95 0.03 -3.78
C ASN A 58 4.12 1.19 -2.78
N THR A 59 5.23 1.15 -2.05
CA THR A 59 5.63 2.12 -1.02
C THR A 59 7.10 2.54 -1.22
N GLY A 60 7.59 3.49 -0.44
CA GLY A 60 8.98 3.93 -0.50
C GLY A 60 9.41 4.72 0.74
N ALA A 61 10.70 4.66 1.05
CA ALA A 61 11.33 5.42 2.13
C ALA A 61 11.34 6.95 1.90
N PHE A 62 11.00 7.39 0.69
CA PHE A 62 10.94 8.80 0.29
C PHE A 62 9.51 9.27 -0.03
N TYR A 63 8.49 8.45 0.26
CA TYR A 63 7.07 8.81 0.06
C TYR A 63 6.52 9.60 1.25
N GLY A 64 7.31 10.52 1.81
CA GLY A 64 6.94 11.37 2.92
C GLY A 64 7.43 12.80 2.71
N PRO A 65 6.95 13.76 3.50
CA PRO A 65 7.49 15.12 3.49
C PRO A 65 8.95 15.12 3.94
N GLN A 66 9.70 16.18 3.63
CA GLN A 66 11.11 16.32 4.05
C GLN A 66 11.29 16.20 5.57
N THR A 67 10.29 16.62 6.35
CA THR A 67 10.27 16.51 7.81
C THR A 67 10.09 15.08 8.32
N ASN A 68 9.51 14.19 7.51
CA ASN A 68 9.34 12.76 7.83
C ASN A 68 9.35 11.90 6.56
N PRO A 69 10.54 11.57 6.00
CA PRO A 69 10.64 10.79 4.77
C PRO A 69 9.98 9.40 4.86
N TYR A 70 10.01 8.80 6.05
CA TYR A 70 9.50 7.45 6.32
C TYR A 70 7.99 7.38 6.61
N ALA A 71 7.24 8.48 6.45
CA ALA A 71 5.82 8.55 6.77
C ALA A 71 4.99 7.43 6.11
N ASN A 72 5.32 7.04 4.87
CA ASN A 72 4.60 5.97 4.16
C ASN A 72 4.85 4.57 4.74
N LEU A 73 6.07 4.30 5.20
CA LEU A 73 6.40 3.05 5.89
C LEU A 73 5.73 3.00 7.27
N GLN A 74 5.70 4.13 7.98
CA GLN A 74 4.99 4.25 9.25
C GLN A 74 3.48 4.04 9.07
N LEU A 75 2.88 4.55 7.99
CA LEU A 75 1.48 4.31 7.63
C LEU A 75 1.23 2.81 7.44
N LEU A 76 2.06 2.11 6.65
CA LEU A 76 1.91 0.67 6.45
C LEU A 76 2.10 -0.12 7.74
N ARG A 77 3.02 0.28 8.61
CA ARG A 77 3.16 -0.32 9.95
C ARG A 77 1.83 -0.26 10.71
N ARG A 78 1.22 0.93 10.82
CA ARG A 78 -0.05 1.11 11.53
C ARG A 78 -1.19 0.33 10.86
N PHE A 79 -1.19 0.25 9.53
CA PHE A 79 -2.14 -0.57 8.78
C PHE A 79 -2.04 -2.05 9.17
N TYR A 80 -0.84 -2.65 9.15
CA TYR A 80 -0.67 -4.06 9.54
C TYR A 80 -0.90 -4.32 11.03
N GLU A 81 -0.69 -3.33 11.90
CA GLU A 81 -1.08 -3.42 13.32
C GLU A 81 -2.62 -3.46 13.48
N ALA A 82 -3.36 -2.72 12.65
CA ALA A 82 -4.83 -2.71 12.66
C ALA A 82 -5.47 -3.92 11.96
N TYR A 83 -4.78 -4.53 10.99
CA TYR A 83 -5.25 -5.67 10.20
C TYR A 83 -4.15 -6.77 10.14
N PRO A 84 -3.99 -7.56 11.22
CA PRO A 84 -2.96 -8.60 11.31
C PRO A 84 -3.22 -9.80 10.39
#